data_AF-A0A257PSY5-F1
#
_entry.id   AF-A0A257PSY5-F1
#
_cell.length_a   1.000
_cell.length_b   1.000
_cell.length_c   1.000
_cell.angle_alpha   90.00
_cell.angle_beta   90.00
_cell.angle_gamma   90.00
#
_symmetry.space_group_name_H-M   'P 1'
#
loop_
_entity.id
_entity.type
_entity.pdbx_description
1 polymer ?
#
loop_
_entity_poly.entity_id
_entity_poly.type
_entity_poly.pdbx_seq_one_letter_code
_entity_poly.pdbx_strand_id
1 'polypeptide(L)'
;KDVIRLAGREFNVGSPKQLGEILFETMQLPGGKRGKNGAWGTDSSVLEGLAEQGIEVAQRVMDWRQLAKLKSTYSDALILQADADGRVHTNFSMAATTTGRLSSTDPNLQNIPIRTEEGARIRKAFIAAPGCSLISADYSQIELRLLAHVADIPALKESFSKGEDIHARTASEVFGVPMAGMDAPTRRRAKAINFGIIYGISAFGLARQLGIGAAEAKVYIDAYFKRYPQIRAYMDNTKEQARIDGYVLTPFGRRCWVPRIKDKIPALRAYAERQAINAPLQGGAADIIKRAMVKLPEALADAGLKARMILQVHDELLFEAADDEASAVADLARRVMQEAVRISVPLTVETGIGKNWGAAH
;
A
#
# COMPACT_ATOMS: atom_id res chain seq x y z
N LYS A 1 -16.57 -24.45 8.56
CA LYS A 1 -16.88 -25.86 8.88
C LYS A 1 -15.60 -26.70 8.90
N ASP A 2 -14.73 -26.59 7.90
CA ASP A 2 -13.46 -27.36 7.88
C ASP A 2 -12.53 -27.10 9.06
N VAL A 3 -12.38 -25.85 9.50
CA VAL A 3 -11.58 -25.53 10.70
C VAL A 3 -12.06 -26.30 11.94
N ILE A 4 -13.38 -26.36 12.15
CA ILE A 4 -14.00 -27.07 13.27
C ILE A 4 -13.77 -28.58 13.13
N ARG A 5 -13.94 -29.12 11.91
CA ARG A 5 -13.69 -30.53 11.60
C ARG A 5 -12.23 -30.93 11.89
N LEU A 6 -11.27 -30.11 11.47
CA LEU A 6 -9.83 -30.34 11.69
C LEU A 6 -9.44 -30.19 13.16
N ALA A 7 -10.10 -29.31 13.90
CA ALA A 7 -9.87 -29.14 15.34
C ALA A 7 -10.47 -30.26 16.20
N GLY A 8 -11.32 -31.12 15.63
CA GLY A 8 -11.95 -32.24 16.35
C GLY A 8 -13.00 -31.85 17.39
N ARG A 9 -13.35 -30.56 17.50
CA ARG A 9 -14.38 -30.04 18.42
C ARG A 9 -14.93 -28.69 17.98
N GLU A 10 -16.12 -28.37 18.45
CA GLU A 10 -16.73 -27.07 18.22
C GLU A 10 -16.09 -25.96 19.07
N PHE A 11 -15.89 -24.81 18.43
CA PHE A 11 -15.44 -23.58 19.04
C PHE A 11 -15.72 -22.38 18.11
N ASN A 12 -15.62 -21.17 18.64
CA ASN A 12 -15.70 -19.94 17.85
C ASN A 12 -14.33 -19.63 17.22
N VAL A 13 -14.21 -19.89 15.91
CA VAL A 13 -13.00 -19.59 15.10
C VAL A 13 -12.64 -18.10 15.12
N GLY A 14 -13.63 -17.22 15.28
CA GLY A 14 -13.43 -15.77 15.38
C GLY A 14 -12.88 -15.30 16.72
N SER A 15 -12.87 -16.14 17.76
CA SER A 15 -12.31 -15.81 19.07
C SER A 15 -10.82 -16.15 19.11
N PRO A 16 -9.90 -15.15 19.18
CA PRO A 16 -8.46 -15.42 19.23
C PRO A 16 -8.06 -16.27 20.43
N LYS A 17 -8.79 -16.12 21.56
CA LYS A 17 -8.58 -16.92 22.77
C LYS A 17 -8.89 -18.40 22.52
N GLN A 18 -10.11 -18.71 22.07
CA GLN A 18 -10.51 -20.10 21.83
C GLN A 18 -9.68 -20.74 20.73
N LEU A 19 -9.39 -20.00 19.65
CA LEU A 19 -8.51 -20.49 18.59
C LEU A 19 -7.11 -20.82 19.13
N GLY A 20 -6.56 -19.97 19.97
CA GLY A 20 -5.26 -20.20 20.59
C GLY A 20 -5.23 -21.44 21.50
N GLU A 21 -6.25 -21.62 22.33
CA GLU A 21 -6.44 -22.81 23.17
C GLU A 21 -6.54 -24.09 22.31
N ILE A 22 -7.30 -24.04 21.21
CA ILE A 22 -7.39 -25.18 20.28
C ILE A 22 -6.04 -25.50 19.65
N LEU A 23 -5.37 -24.51 19.06
CA LEU A 23 -4.13 -24.76 18.31
C LEU A 23 -2.98 -25.22 19.22
N PHE A 24 -2.81 -24.61 20.39
CA PHE A 24 -1.60 -24.78 21.19
C PHE A 24 -1.79 -25.63 22.45
N GLU A 25 -3.01 -25.73 22.99
CA GLU A 25 -3.27 -26.57 24.17
C GLU A 25 -3.89 -27.91 23.75
N THR A 26 -4.90 -27.89 22.87
CA THR A 26 -5.60 -29.11 22.44
C THR A 26 -4.82 -29.87 21.37
N MET A 27 -4.42 -29.18 20.30
CA MET A 27 -3.69 -29.78 19.17
C MET A 27 -2.17 -29.82 19.38
N GLN A 28 -1.67 -29.18 20.45
CA GLN A 28 -0.26 -29.14 20.83
C GLN A 28 0.70 -28.72 19.70
N LEU A 29 0.25 -27.81 18.83
CA LEU A 29 1.07 -27.35 17.71
C LEU A 29 2.28 -26.54 18.20
N PRO A 30 3.43 -26.61 17.52
CA PRO A 30 4.63 -25.87 17.91
C PRO A 30 4.49 -24.35 17.67
N GLY A 31 5.37 -23.54 18.27
CA GLY A 31 5.52 -22.12 17.92
C GLY A 31 4.51 -21.15 18.56
N GLY A 32 3.58 -21.63 19.39
CA GLY A 32 2.71 -20.77 20.18
C GLY A 32 3.49 -19.89 21.15
N LYS A 33 3.15 -18.59 21.22
CA LYS A 33 3.68 -17.65 22.22
C LYS A 33 2.54 -16.99 22.97
N ARG A 34 2.63 -16.96 24.30
CA ARG A 34 1.67 -16.21 25.13
C ARG A 34 2.02 -14.73 25.16
N GLY A 35 1.00 -13.88 25.02
CA GLY A 35 1.12 -12.44 25.18
C GLY A 35 1.19 -12.03 26.66
N LYS A 36 1.30 -10.71 26.91
CA LYS A 36 1.35 -10.15 28.26
C LYS A 36 0.12 -10.47 29.12
N ASN A 37 -1.02 -10.72 28.48
CA ASN A 37 -2.28 -11.10 29.11
C ASN A 37 -2.46 -12.63 29.25
N GLY A 38 -1.43 -13.43 28.96
CA GLY A 38 -1.46 -14.90 29.05
C GLY A 38 -2.19 -15.60 27.89
N ALA A 39 -2.81 -14.87 26.96
CA ALA A 39 -3.47 -15.44 25.80
C ALA A 39 -2.46 -15.85 24.72
N TRP A 40 -2.74 -16.93 24.00
CA TRP A 40 -1.92 -17.36 22.87
C TRP A 40 -2.01 -16.40 21.69
N GLY A 41 -0.87 -16.05 21.12
CA GLY A 41 -0.78 -15.31 19.87
C GLY A 41 -1.24 -16.17 18.70
N THR A 42 -2.23 -15.67 17.96
CA THR A 42 -2.73 -16.30 16.73
C THR A 42 -2.70 -15.29 15.58
N ASP A 43 -1.72 -14.38 15.55
CA ASP A 43 -1.58 -13.41 14.46
C ASP A 43 -1.19 -14.10 13.13
N SER A 44 -1.24 -13.36 12.02
CA SER A 44 -0.91 -13.90 10.70
C SER A 44 0.50 -14.50 10.66
N SER A 45 1.48 -13.94 11.38
CA SER A 45 2.84 -14.46 11.37
C SER A 45 2.96 -15.85 11.99
N VAL A 46 2.22 -16.08 13.07
CA VAL A 46 2.17 -17.40 13.72
C VAL A 46 1.46 -18.41 12.82
N LEU A 47 0.33 -18.03 12.22
CA LEU A 47 -0.43 -18.93 11.35
C LEU A 47 0.29 -19.24 10.04
N GLU A 48 0.99 -18.26 9.44
CA GLU A 48 1.86 -18.45 8.27
C GLU A 48 2.94 -19.47 8.57
N GLY A 49 3.67 -19.31 9.68
CA GLY A 49 4.74 -20.25 10.06
C GLY A 49 4.24 -21.67 10.33
N LEU A 50 3.00 -21.84 10.80
CA LEU A 50 2.36 -23.16 10.96
C LEU A 50 1.96 -23.74 9.59
N ALA A 51 1.40 -22.93 8.70
CA ALA A 51 1.00 -23.36 7.36
C ALA A 51 2.21 -23.77 6.52
N GLU A 52 3.34 -23.08 6.64
CA GLU A 52 4.62 -23.44 5.99
C GLU A 52 5.13 -24.82 6.44
N GLN A 53 4.79 -25.25 7.65
CA GLN A 53 5.08 -26.59 8.17
C GLN A 53 4.08 -27.66 7.68
N GLY A 54 3.14 -27.30 6.81
CA GLY A 54 2.12 -28.21 6.27
C GLY A 54 0.91 -28.42 7.20
N ILE A 55 0.73 -27.57 8.22
CA ILE A 55 -0.38 -27.72 9.18
C ILE A 55 -1.68 -27.17 8.57
N GLU A 56 -2.53 -28.07 8.07
CA GLU A 56 -3.74 -27.69 7.31
C GLU A 56 -4.70 -26.78 8.10
N VAL A 57 -4.88 -27.02 9.40
CA VAL A 57 -5.81 -26.21 10.22
C VAL A 57 -5.40 -24.72 10.24
N ALA A 58 -4.09 -24.42 10.20
CA ALA A 58 -3.60 -23.05 10.16
C ALA A 58 -3.95 -22.36 8.84
N GLN A 59 -3.77 -23.06 7.71
CA GLN A 59 -4.19 -22.56 6.39
C GLN A 59 -5.69 -22.27 6.36
N ARG A 60 -6.53 -23.22 6.81
CA ARG A 60 -7.99 -23.04 6.81
C ARG A 60 -8.45 -21.89 7.71
N VAL A 61 -7.76 -21.64 8.82
CA VAL A 61 -8.04 -20.50 9.69
C VAL A 61 -7.71 -19.18 9.00
N MET A 62 -6.59 -19.11 8.26
CA MET A 62 -6.24 -17.93 7.47
C MET A 62 -7.29 -17.66 6.39
N ASP A 63 -7.67 -18.68 5.62
CA ASP A 63 -8.71 -18.58 4.59
C ASP A 63 -10.04 -18.11 5.20
N TRP A 64 -10.44 -18.69 6.33
CA TRP A 64 -11.64 -18.30 7.05
C TRP A 64 -11.58 -16.84 7.50
N ARG A 65 -10.46 -16.38 8.06
CA ARG A 65 -10.31 -14.98 8.50
C ARG A 65 -10.39 -14.00 7.35
N GLN A 66 -9.79 -14.34 6.21
CA GLN A 66 -9.87 -13.53 5.00
C GLN A 66 -11.34 -13.40 4.55
N LEU A 67 -12.06 -14.51 4.41
CA LEU A 67 -13.47 -14.51 4.00
C LEU A 67 -14.38 -13.82 5.03
N ALA A 68 -14.16 -14.09 6.32
CA ALA A 68 -14.92 -13.47 7.41
C ALA A 68 -14.76 -11.95 7.41
N LYS A 69 -13.52 -11.46 7.20
CA LYS A 69 -13.26 -10.02 7.05
C LYS A 69 -13.91 -9.45 5.80
N LEU A 70 -13.85 -10.15 4.67
CA LEU A 70 -14.49 -9.71 3.42
C LEU A 70 -16.00 -9.56 3.60
N LYS A 71 -16.64 -10.54 4.23
CA LYS A 71 -18.06 -10.53 4.52
C LYS A 71 -18.43 -9.41 5.50
N SER A 72 -17.79 -9.36 6.67
CA SER A 72 -18.20 -8.44 7.74
C SER A 72 -17.87 -6.98 7.43
N THR A 73 -16.66 -6.71 6.93
CA THR A 73 -16.16 -5.34 6.77
C THR A 73 -16.61 -4.70 5.46
N TYR A 74 -16.77 -5.49 4.40
CA TYR A 74 -17.10 -4.94 3.08
C TYR A 74 -18.49 -5.35 2.62
N SER A 75 -18.84 -6.64 2.61
CA SER A 75 -20.16 -7.05 2.09
C SER A 75 -21.31 -6.54 2.96
N ASP A 76 -21.40 -7.00 4.21
CA ASP A 76 -22.53 -6.68 5.09
C ASP A 76 -22.53 -5.20 5.47
N ALA A 77 -21.37 -4.67 5.87
CA ALA A 77 -21.26 -3.31 6.38
C ALA A 77 -21.51 -2.23 5.31
N LEU A 78 -21.05 -2.42 4.07
CA LEU A 78 -21.30 -1.42 3.02
C LEU A 78 -22.77 -1.41 2.58
N ILE A 79 -23.43 -2.58 2.54
CA ILE A 79 -24.86 -2.66 2.24
C ILE A 79 -25.67 -1.91 3.30
N LEU A 80 -25.34 -2.07 4.58
CA LEU A 80 -26.01 -1.38 5.69
C LEU A 80 -25.74 0.14 5.71
N GLN A 81 -24.63 0.59 5.10
CA GLN A 81 -24.24 2.00 5.03
C GLN A 81 -24.63 2.67 3.71
N ALA A 82 -25.23 1.93 2.78
CA ALA A 82 -25.77 2.50 1.55
C ALA A 82 -27.05 3.29 1.86
N ASP A 83 -27.22 4.41 1.17
CA ASP A 83 -28.45 5.19 1.20
C ASP A 83 -29.58 4.54 0.37
N ALA A 84 -30.73 5.22 0.29
CA ALA A 84 -31.89 4.76 -0.47
C ALA A 84 -31.62 4.61 -1.98
N ASP A 85 -30.63 5.32 -2.52
CA ASP A 85 -30.22 5.27 -3.93
C ASP A 85 -29.09 4.25 -4.16
N GLY A 86 -28.70 3.49 -3.12
CA GLY A 86 -27.63 2.51 -3.18
C GLY A 86 -26.22 3.12 -3.19
N ARG A 87 -26.07 4.39 -2.81
CA ARG A 87 -24.77 5.07 -2.73
C ARG A 87 -24.20 5.01 -1.32
N VAL A 88 -22.88 4.87 -1.24
CA VAL A 88 -22.14 4.86 0.02
C VAL A 88 -21.38 6.17 0.17
N HIS A 89 -21.60 6.89 1.27
CA HIS A 89 -21.02 8.20 1.53
C HIS A 89 -19.96 8.09 2.62
N THR A 90 -18.69 8.27 2.25
CA THR A 90 -17.57 8.23 3.21
C THR A 90 -17.24 9.63 3.75
N ASN A 91 -16.57 9.66 4.90
CA ASN A 91 -16.00 10.87 5.48
C ASN A 91 -14.48 10.90 5.26
N PHE A 92 -13.99 11.90 4.53
CA PHE A 92 -12.55 12.15 4.36
C PHE A 92 -12.03 13.14 5.41
N SER A 93 -11.26 12.64 6.39
CA SER A 93 -10.57 13.51 7.34
C SER A 93 -9.25 14.01 6.76
N MET A 94 -9.08 15.33 6.76
CA MET A 94 -7.87 16.00 6.29
C MET A 94 -6.79 16.15 7.38
N ALA A 95 -7.16 16.04 8.65
CA ALA A 95 -6.31 16.32 9.82
C ALA A 95 -6.12 15.09 10.74
N ALA A 96 -6.18 13.88 10.17
CA ALA A 96 -6.04 12.63 10.93
C ALA A 96 -4.63 12.01 10.86
N THR A 97 -3.86 12.27 9.79
CA THR A 97 -2.59 11.59 9.54
C THR A 97 -1.40 12.54 9.67
N THR A 98 -0.27 12.07 10.20
CA THR A 98 0.95 12.87 10.36
C THR A 98 1.66 13.17 9.03
N THR A 99 1.41 12.37 8.00
CA THR A 99 1.97 12.53 6.66
C THR A 99 1.11 13.37 5.74
N GLY A 100 -0.09 13.76 6.16
CA GLY A 100 -0.99 14.59 5.37
C GLY A 100 -1.83 13.82 4.33
N ARG A 101 -1.82 12.48 4.34
CA ARG A 101 -2.82 11.68 3.61
C ARG A 101 -4.23 11.95 4.15
N LEU A 102 -5.23 11.85 3.26
CA LEU A 102 -6.62 11.74 3.69
C LEU A 102 -6.82 10.39 4.37
N SER A 103 -7.70 10.33 5.37
CA SER A 103 -8.24 9.08 5.90
C SER A 103 -9.73 8.99 5.63
N SER A 104 -10.20 7.82 5.20
CA SER A 104 -11.61 7.54 4.98
C SER A 104 -12.21 6.75 6.14
N THR A 105 -13.34 7.21 6.69
CA THR A 105 -14.10 6.53 7.75
C THR A 105 -15.59 6.56 7.46
N ASP A 106 -16.31 5.60 8.05
CA ASP A 106 -17.78 5.50 8.02
C ASP A 106 -18.39 5.64 6.62
N PRO A 107 -18.08 4.72 5.67
CA PRO A 107 -17.13 3.60 5.78
C PRO A 107 -15.74 3.96 5.26
N ASN A 108 -14.75 3.12 5.56
CA ASN A 108 -13.41 3.26 4.99
C ASN A 108 -13.34 2.69 3.57
N LEU A 109 -13.42 3.57 2.58
CA LEU A 109 -13.34 3.26 1.15
C LEU A 109 -11.91 3.27 0.59
N GLN A 110 -10.91 3.66 1.38
CA GLN A 110 -9.50 3.59 0.95
C GLN A 110 -8.91 2.18 1.09
N ASN A 111 -9.54 1.32 1.91
CA ASN A 111 -9.04 -0.03 2.20
C ASN A 111 -9.80 -1.14 1.44
N ILE A 112 -10.54 -0.80 0.37
CA ILE A 112 -11.24 -1.81 -0.42
C ILE A 112 -10.24 -2.77 -1.08
N PRO A 113 -10.30 -4.09 -0.79
CA PRO A 113 -9.30 -5.05 -1.24
C PRO A 113 -9.23 -5.17 -2.76
N ILE A 114 -8.02 -5.45 -3.28
CA ILE A 114 -7.79 -5.69 -4.72
C ILE A 114 -6.85 -6.88 -4.99
N ARG A 115 -6.02 -7.27 -4.01
CA ARG A 115 -4.91 -8.21 -4.24
C ARG A 115 -5.32 -9.67 -4.44
N THR A 116 -6.46 -10.08 -3.89
CA THR A 116 -6.99 -11.44 -4.04
C THR A 116 -8.20 -11.41 -4.96
N GLU A 117 -8.50 -12.54 -5.59
CA GLU A 117 -9.65 -12.65 -6.48
C GLU A 117 -10.97 -12.29 -5.76
N GLU A 118 -11.16 -12.78 -4.54
CA GLU A 118 -12.32 -12.49 -3.71
C GLU A 118 -12.38 -11.02 -3.30
N GLY A 119 -11.22 -10.41 -3.03
CA GLY A 119 -11.12 -8.98 -2.78
C GLY A 119 -11.49 -8.15 -4.00
N ALA A 120 -10.96 -8.50 -5.16
CA ALA A 120 -11.27 -7.83 -6.43
C ALA A 120 -12.77 -7.92 -6.78
N ARG A 121 -13.45 -9.01 -6.39
CA ARG A 121 -14.91 -9.13 -6.54
C ARG A 121 -15.68 -8.08 -5.74
N ILE A 122 -15.17 -7.61 -4.60
CA ILE A 122 -15.80 -6.51 -3.85
C ILE A 122 -15.74 -5.21 -4.67
N ARG A 123 -14.62 -4.90 -5.34
CA ARG A 123 -14.52 -3.72 -6.22
C ARG A 123 -15.51 -3.76 -7.38
N LYS A 124 -15.89 -4.94 -7.87
CA LYS A 124 -16.92 -5.08 -8.92
C LYS A 124 -18.33 -4.67 -8.46
N ALA A 125 -18.57 -4.59 -7.15
CA ALA A 125 -19.85 -4.14 -6.60
C ALA A 125 -19.99 -2.60 -6.59
N PHE A 126 -18.89 -1.86 -6.75
CA PHE A 126 -18.92 -0.41 -6.93
C PHE A 126 -19.13 -0.10 -8.40
N ILE A 127 -20.38 0.15 -8.78
CA ILE A 127 -20.80 0.38 -10.17
C ILE A 127 -21.01 1.87 -10.45
N ALA A 128 -20.84 2.26 -11.72
CA ALA A 128 -21.28 3.57 -12.20
C ALA A 128 -22.82 3.63 -12.23
N ALA A 129 -23.37 4.84 -12.11
CA ALA A 129 -24.77 5.10 -12.40
C ALA A 129 -25.15 4.68 -13.84
N PRO A 130 -26.44 4.41 -14.12
CA PRO A 130 -26.90 4.14 -15.49
C PRO A 130 -26.49 5.24 -16.47
N GLY A 131 -25.98 4.85 -17.65
CA GLY A 131 -25.46 5.78 -18.67
C GLY A 131 -24.11 6.42 -18.34
N CYS A 132 -23.49 6.03 -17.23
CA CYS A 132 -22.18 6.51 -16.80
C CYS A 132 -21.14 5.38 -16.79
N SER A 133 -19.88 5.80 -16.72
CA SER A 133 -18.70 4.96 -16.49
C SER A 133 -17.88 5.50 -15.33
N LEU A 134 -17.16 4.61 -14.66
CA LEU A 134 -16.12 4.97 -13.70
C LEU A 134 -14.79 5.12 -14.43
N ILE A 135 -14.03 6.14 -14.05
CA ILE A 135 -12.71 6.43 -14.59
C ILE A 135 -11.73 6.43 -13.43
N SER A 136 -10.77 5.51 -13.44
CA SER A 136 -9.65 5.50 -12.50
C SER A 136 -8.47 6.24 -13.11
N ALA A 137 -7.79 7.04 -12.31
CA ALA A 137 -6.53 7.68 -12.66
C ALA A 137 -5.55 7.52 -11.49
N ASP A 138 -4.47 6.75 -11.69
CA ASP A 138 -3.52 6.37 -10.65
C ASP A 138 -2.09 6.81 -11.03
N TYR A 139 -1.36 7.40 -10.09
CA TYR A 139 0.04 7.74 -10.33
C TYR A 139 0.91 6.49 -10.33
N SER A 140 1.55 6.22 -11.46
CA SER A 140 2.47 5.09 -11.57
C SER A 140 3.75 5.37 -10.76
N GLN A 141 3.90 4.64 -9.65
CA GLN A 141 5.12 4.58 -8.82
C GLN A 141 5.52 5.93 -8.20
N ILE A 142 4.55 6.76 -7.79
CA ILE A 142 4.81 8.14 -7.30
C ILE A 142 5.83 8.20 -6.16
N GLU A 143 5.81 7.26 -5.23
CA GLU A 143 6.74 7.26 -4.10
C GLU A 143 8.20 6.98 -4.53
N LEU A 144 8.41 6.13 -5.55
CA LEU A 144 9.73 5.90 -6.14
C LEU A 144 10.22 7.14 -6.92
N ARG A 145 9.31 7.80 -7.63
CA ARG A 145 9.59 9.07 -8.33
C ARG A 145 10.00 10.16 -7.34
N LEU A 146 9.28 10.26 -6.23
CA LEU A 146 9.64 11.15 -5.13
C LEU A 146 10.98 10.79 -4.51
N LEU A 147 11.28 9.51 -4.29
CA LEU A 147 12.59 9.10 -3.80
C LEU A 147 13.71 9.56 -4.74
N ALA A 148 13.57 9.30 -6.04
CA ALA A 148 14.54 9.74 -7.04
C ALA A 148 14.74 11.27 -7.03
N HIS A 149 13.68 12.03 -6.74
CA HIS A 149 13.72 13.47 -6.61
C HIS A 149 14.40 13.94 -5.31
N VAL A 150 13.94 13.49 -4.15
CA VAL A 150 14.40 13.99 -2.83
C VAL A 150 15.79 13.52 -2.46
N ALA A 151 16.17 12.33 -2.88
CA ALA A 151 17.49 11.78 -2.67
C ALA A 151 18.45 12.11 -3.83
N ASP A 152 17.99 12.86 -4.83
CA ASP A 152 18.77 13.24 -6.02
C ASP A 152 19.54 12.05 -6.63
N ILE A 153 18.82 11.07 -7.18
CA ILE A 153 19.40 9.79 -7.64
C ILE A 153 19.47 9.77 -9.18
N PRO A 154 20.60 10.12 -9.84
CA PRO A 154 20.67 10.27 -11.29
C PRO A 154 20.23 9.01 -12.05
N ALA A 155 20.63 7.83 -11.57
CA ALA A 155 20.29 6.56 -12.20
C ALA A 155 18.77 6.30 -12.25
N LEU A 156 18.04 6.61 -11.17
CA LEU A 156 16.58 6.47 -11.15
C LEU A 156 15.89 7.57 -11.95
N LYS A 157 16.41 8.80 -11.92
CA LYS A 157 15.89 9.91 -12.75
C LYS A 157 15.96 9.56 -14.23
N GLU A 158 17.11 9.02 -14.66
CA GLU A 158 17.32 8.54 -16.02
C GLU A 158 16.34 7.42 -16.39
N SER A 159 16.21 6.38 -15.56
CA SER A 159 15.23 5.30 -15.80
C SER A 159 13.81 5.79 -15.95
N PHE A 160 13.38 6.70 -15.07
CA PHE A 160 12.04 7.29 -15.17
C PHE A 160 11.86 8.13 -16.43
N SER A 161 12.90 8.84 -16.88
CA SER A 161 12.85 9.62 -18.13
C SER A 161 12.77 8.74 -19.38
N LYS A 162 13.36 7.54 -19.32
CA LYS A 162 13.34 6.54 -20.40
C LYS A 162 12.12 5.62 -20.36
N GLY A 163 11.27 5.72 -19.34
CA GLY A 163 10.12 4.82 -19.17
C GLY A 163 10.50 3.37 -18.84
N GLU A 164 11.68 3.16 -18.25
CA GLU A 164 12.15 1.81 -17.89
C GLU A 164 11.40 1.23 -16.68
N ASP A 165 11.21 -0.09 -16.66
CA ASP A 165 10.73 -0.79 -15.47
C ASP A 165 11.84 -0.82 -14.40
N ILE A 166 11.69 0.04 -13.39
CA ILE A 166 12.66 0.17 -12.29
C ILE A 166 12.76 -1.10 -11.45
N HIS A 167 11.68 -1.87 -11.31
CA HIS A 167 11.76 -3.13 -10.57
C HIS A 167 12.61 -4.15 -11.34
N ALA A 168 12.38 -4.27 -12.64
CA ALA A 168 13.19 -5.14 -13.49
C ALA A 168 14.64 -4.66 -13.57
N ARG A 169 14.88 -3.35 -13.69
CA ARG A 169 16.23 -2.78 -13.71
C ARG A 169 16.96 -3.03 -12.41
N THR A 170 16.34 -2.75 -11.26
CA THR A 170 17.00 -3.02 -9.98
C THR A 170 17.26 -4.51 -9.79
N ALA A 171 16.34 -5.40 -10.17
CA ALA A 171 16.62 -6.83 -10.12
C ALA A 171 17.81 -7.18 -11.01
N SER A 172 17.87 -6.63 -12.21
CA SER A 172 18.95 -6.91 -13.14
C SER A 172 20.31 -6.50 -12.59
N GLU A 173 20.39 -5.31 -12.03
CA GLU A 173 21.64 -4.76 -11.50
C GLU A 173 22.04 -5.39 -10.15
N VAL A 174 21.08 -5.77 -9.31
CA VAL A 174 21.35 -6.34 -7.97
C VAL A 174 21.57 -7.84 -8.01
N PHE A 175 20.86 -8.56 -8.87
CA PHE A 175 20.91 -10.03 -8.96
C PHE A 175 21.64 -10.56 -10.18
N GLY A 176 22.05 -9.70 -11.11
CA GLY A 176 22.71 -10.11 -12.35
C GLY A 176 21.77 -10.86 -13.31
N VAL A 177 20.45 -10.68 -13.19
CA VAL A 177 19.47 -11.30 -14.10
C VAL A 177 19.21 -10.39 -15.31
N PRO A 178 19.04 -10.88 -16.53
CA PRO A 178 18.66 -10.02 -17.66
C PRO A 178 17.30 -9.34 -17.41
N MET A 179 17.16 -8.07 -17.81
CA MET A 179 15.85 -7.39 -17.81
C MET A 179 14.91 -8.04 -18.83
N ALA A 180 15.42 -8.37 -20.01
CA ALA A 180 14.66 -9.01 -21.07
C ALA A 180 14.27 -10.44 -20.66
N GLY A 181 12.97 -10.74 -20.72
CA GLY A 181 12.45 -12.07 -20.38
C GLY A 181 12.39 -12.38 -18.88
N MET A 182 12.52 -11.37 -18.01
CA MET A 182 12.39 -11.57 -16.56
C MET A 182 11.00 -12.13 -16.21
N ASP A 183 10.99 -13.26 -15.49
CA ASP A 183 9.74 -13.91 -15.09
C ASP A 183 9.00 -13.12 -14.00
N ALA A 184 7.68 -13.31 -13.92
CA ALA A 184 6.83 -12.62 -12.95
C ALA A 184 7.22 -12.89 -11.48
N PRO A 185 7.63 -14.11 -11.07
CA PRO A 185 8.15 -14.36 -9.73
C PRO A 185 9.39 -13.53 -9.38
N THR A 186 10.40 -13.44 -10.26
CA THR A 186 11.61 -12.66 -10.00
C THR A 186 11.30 -11.17 -9.96
N ARG A 187 10.46 -10.67 -10.86
CA ARG A 187 9.98 -9.28 -10.81
C ARG A 187 9.24 -8.96 -9.51
N ARG A 188 8.41 -9.88 -8.99
CA ARG A 188 7.73 -9.70 -7.70
C ARG A 188 8.71 -9.61 -6.53
N ARG A 189 9.75 -10.45 -6.51
CA ARG A 189 10.83 -10.38 -5.50
C ARG A 189 11.60 -9.07 -5.58
N ALA A 190 11.93 -8.62 -6.79
CA ALA A 190 12.58 -7.32 -7.03
C ALA A 190 11.73 -6.15 -6.50
N LYS A 191 10.43 -6.19 -6.77
CA LYS A 191 9.46 -5.20 -6.26
C LYS A 191 9.46 -5.19 -4.73
N ALA A 192 9.38 -6.36 -4.10
CA ALA A 192 9.43 -6.48 -2.63
C ALA A 192 10.71 -5.88 -2.04
N ILE A 193 11.85 -6.08 -2.69
CA ILE A 193 13.14 -5.52 -2.26
C ILE A 193 13.17 -4.01 -2.42
N ASN A 194 12.80 -3.48 -3.59
CA ASN A 194 12.79 -2.03 -3.84
C ASN A 194 11.94 -1.33 -2.78
N PHE A 195 10.69 -1.76 -2.59
CA PHE A 195 9.82 -1.15 -1.58
C PHE A 195 10.34 -1.37 -0.17
N GLY A 196 10.78 -2.59 0.16
CA GLY A 196 11.31 -2.91 1.48
C GLY A 196 12.47 -2.00 1.87
N ILE A 197 13.48 -1.89 1.01
CA ILE A 197 14.68 -1.09 1.28
C ILE A 197 14.34 0.39 1.41
N ILE A 198 13.48 0.92 0.53
CA ILE A 198 13.05 2.32 0.57
C ILE A 198 12.32 2.64 1.86
N TYR A 199 11.55 1.68 2.40
CA TYR A 199 10.87 1.83 3.67
C TYR A 199 11.73 1.49 4.91
N GLY A 200 13.05 1.31 4.72
CA GLY A 200 13.98 1.02 5.80
C GLY A 200 13.78 -0.35 6.45
N ILE A 201 13.39 -1.36 5.67
CA ILE A 201 13.31 -2.75 6.15
C ILE A 201 14.69 -3.23 6.62
N SER A 202 14.70 -4.05 7.66
CA SER A 202 15.93 -4.72 8.10
C SER A 202 16.21 -5.97 7.27
N ALA A 203 17.44 -6.49 7.31
CA ALA A 203 17.78 -7.77 6.68
C ALA A 203 16.88 -8.92 7.17
N PHE A 204 16.54 -8.94 8.46
CA PHE A 204 15.58 -9.91 9.01
C PHE A 204 14.17 -9.75 8.44
N GLY A 205 13.69 -8.51 8.30
CA GLY A 205 12.37 -8.25 7.71
C GLY A 205 12.31 -8.64 6.24
N LEU A 206 13.38 -8.34 5.49
CA LEU A 206 13.48 -8.68 4.09
C LEU A 206 13.61 -10.19 3.87
N ALA A 207 14.42 -10.86 4.69
CA ALA A 207 14.57 -12.31 4.71
C ALA A 207 13.22 -13.02 4.88
N ARG A 208 12.42 -12.57 5.85
CA ARG A 208 11.07 -13.09 6.07
C ARG A 208 10.14 -12.84 4.89
N GLN A 209 10.18 -11.65 4.29
CA GLN A 209 9.32 -11.30 3.16
C GLN A 209 9.66 -12.11 1.89
N LEU A 210 10.91 -12.50 1.71
CA LEU A 210 11.39 -13.25 0.55
C LEU A 210 11.48 -14.76 0.78
N GLY A 211 11.34 -15.24 2.01
CA GLY A 211 11.55 -16.65 2.35
C GLY A 211 13.01 -17.09 2.21
N ILE A 212 13.97 -16.21 2.46
CA ILE A 212 15.42 -16.47 2.32
C ILE A 212 16.16 -16.31 3.65
N GLY A 213 17.44 -16.67 3.69
CA GLY A 213 18.30 -16.47 4.86
C GLY A 213 18.62 -15.00 5.14
N ALA A 214 18.81 -14.63 6.42
CA ALA A 214 19.16 -13.26 6.81
C ALA A 214 20.51 -12.78 6.22
N ALA A 215 21.47 -13.69 6.05
CA ALA A 215 22.76 -13.38 5.42
C ALA A 215 22.58 -13.01 3.94
N GLU A 216 21.75 -13.75 3.22
CA GLU A 216 21.42 -13.50 1.81
C GLU A 216 20.67 -12.17 1.64
N ALA A 217 19.68 -11.92 2.50
CA ALA A 217 18.96 -10.64 2.51
C ALA A 217 19.90 -9.44 2.76
N LYS A 218 20.91 -9.59 3.63
CA LYS A 218 21.93 -8.56 3.85
C LYS A 218 22.75 -8.29 2.60
N VAL A 219 23.15 -9.33 1.85
CA VAL A 219 23.87 -9.18 0.58
C VAL A 219 23.05 -8.36 -0.41
N TYR A 220 21.74 -8.61 -0.52
CA TYR A 220 20.85 -7.83 -1.40
C TYR A 220 20.75 -6.37 -0.98
N ILE A 221 20.62 -6.10 0.31
CA ILE A 221 20.58 -4.72 0.84
C ILE A 221 21.91 -3.99 0.55
N ASP A 222 23.04 -4.65 0.79
CA ASP A 222 24.37 -4.05 0.59
C ASP A 222 24.64 -3.78 -0.90
N ALA A 223 24.28 -4.70 -1.79
CA ALA A 223 24.37 -4.52 -3.23
C ALA A 223 23.49 -3.36 -3.73
N TYR A 224 22.26 -3.26 -3.22
CA TYR A 224 21.35 -2.16 -3.54
C TYR A 224 21.93 -0.80 -3.13
N PHE A 225 22.46 -0.67 -1.90
CA PHE A 225 23.06 0.59 -1.45
C PHE A 225 24.38 0.91 -2.14
N LYS A 226 25.15 -0.10 -2.56
CA LYS A 226 26.35 0.11 -3.38
C LYS A 226 25.98 0.71 -4.75
N ARG A 227 24.85 0.28 -5.31
CA ARG A 227 24.34 0.80 -6.59
C ARG A 227 23.70 2.18 -6.45
N TYR A 228 22.96 2.40 -5.38
CA TYR A 228 22.22 3.64 -5.10
C TYR A 228 22.70 4.28 -3.78
N PRO A 229 23.96 4.76 -3.71
CA PRO A 229 24.53 5.31 -2.46
C PRO A 229 23.76 6.52 -1.94
N GLN A 230 23.13 7.29 -2.83
CA GLN A 230 22.30 8.43 -2.49
C GLN A 230 21.09 8.07 -1.63
N ILE A 231 20.53 6.86 -1.78
CA ILE A 231 19.42 6.40 -0.93
C ILE A 231 19.88 6.27 0.51
N ARG A 232 21.07 5.69 0.74
CA ARG A 232 21.64 5.58 2.09
C ARG A 232 21.89 6.96 2.68
N ALA A 233 22.49 7.86 1.91
CA ALA A 233 22.71 9.24 2.33
C ALA A 233 21.40 9.95 2.70
N TYR A 234 20.36 9.83 1.88
CA TYR A 234 19.02 10.34 2.18
C TYR A 234 18.47 9.77 3.48
N MET A 235 18.53 8.46 3.68
CA MET A 235 18.03 7.81 4.90
C MET A 235 18.76 8.32 6.14
N ASP A 236 20.08 8.40 6.09
CA ASP A 236 20.91 8.83 7.22
C ASP A 236 20.68 10.31 7.54
N ASN A 237 20.67 11.18 6.52
CA ASN A 237 20.39 12.62 6.68
C ASN A 237 18.98 12.87 7.22
N THR A 238 17.97 12.13 6.73
CA THR A 238 16.58 12.30 7.16
C THR A 238 16.38 11.87 8.61
N LYS A 239 17.03 10.77 9.04
CA LYS A 239 17.03 10.35 10.45
C LYS A 239 17.67 11.41 11.33
N GLU A 240 18.79 11.99 10.89
CA GLU A 240 19.50 13.00 11.67
C GLU A 240 18.69 14.30 11.77
N GLN A 241 18.10 14.77 10.67
CA GLN A 241 17.19 15.92 10.69
C GLN A 241 16.01 15.68 11.65
N ALA A 242 15.41 14.49 11.61
CA ALA A 242 14.32 14.13 12.50
C ALA A 242 14.76 14.12 13.98
N ARG A 243 16.01 13.74 14.28
CA ARG A 243 16.55 13.81 15.64
C ARG A 243 16.81 15.24 16.07
N ILE A 244 17.27 16.12 15.18
CA ILE A 244 17.52 17.52 15.53
C ILE A 244 16.18 18.25 15.75
N ASP A 245 15.30 18.23 14.76
CA ASP A 245 14.09 19.06 14.70
C ASP A 245 12.86 18.42 15.38
N GLY A 246 12.82 17.09 15.48
CA GLY A 246 11.63 16.33 15.88
C GLY A 246 10.60 16.12 14.76
N TYR A 247 10.87 16.64 13.56
CA TYR A 247 10.05 16.45 12.36
C TYR A 247 10.93 16.35 11.10
N VAL A 248 10.31 15.97 9.99
CA VAL A 248 10.90 16.04 8.64
C VAL A 248 9.97 16.82 7.72
N LEU A 249 10.48 17.35 6.61
CA LEU A 249 9.68 18.09 5.63
C LEU A 249 9.36 17.23 4.42
N THR A 250 8.15 17.37 3.87
CA THR A 250 7.88 16.95 2.50
C THR A 250 8.59 17.89 1.51
N PRO A 251 8.76 17.50 0.23
CA PRO A 251 9.33 18.37 -0.80
C PRO A 251 8.57 19.68 -1.02
N PHE A 252 7.35 19.78 -0.48
CA PHE A 252 6.47 20.93 -0.60
C PHE A 252 6.28 21.68 0.73
N GLY A 253 7.13 21.40 1.73
CA GLY A 253 7.23 22.18 2.97
C GLY A 253 6.29 21.73 4.10
N ARG A 254 5.54 20.63 3.97
CA ARG A 254 4.73 20.10 5.07
C ARG A 254 5.64 19.50 6.13
N ARG A 255 5.44 19.92 7.39
CA ARG A 255 6.08 19.29 8.56
C ARG A 255 5.38 17.97 8.91
N CYS A 256 6.14 16.89 8.90
CA CYS A 256 5.73 15.57 9.34
C CYS A 256 6.42 15.25 10.67
N TRP A 257 5.69 15.40 11.78
CA TRP A 257 6.21 15.14 13.13
C TRP A 257 6.54 13.67 13.35
N VAL A 258 7.68 13.40 13.98
CA VAL A 258 8.18 12.04 14.23
C VAL A 258 8.24 11.79 15.75
N PRO A 259 7.09 11.50 16.39
CA PRO A 259 7.08 11.21 17.81
C PRO A 259 7.93 9.97 18.10
N ARG A 260 8.72 10.02 19.19
CA ARG A 260 9.64 8.95 19.65
C ARG A 260 10.96 8.82 18.87
N ILE A 261 11.33 9.81 18.05
CA ILE A 261 12.64 9.80 17.37
C ILE A 261 13.84 9.84 18.35
N LYS A 262 13.63 10.34 19.57
CA LYS A 262 14.62 10.36 20.69
C LYS A 262 14.34 9.32 21.78
N ASP A 263 13.46 8.35 21.52
CA ASP A 263 13.07 7.37 22.55
C ASP A 263 14.26 6.51 22.99
N LYS A 264 14.32 6.18 24.29
CA LYS A 264 15.39 5.35 24.85
C LYS A 264 15.24 3.89 24.42
N ILE A 265 14.01 3.43 24.19
CA ILE A 265 13.70 2.05 23.77
C ILE A 265 14.11 1.88 22.29
N PRO A 266 15.12 1.04 21.98
CA PRO A 266 15.66 0.93 20.62
C PRO A 266 14.60 0.55 19.57
N ALA A 267 13.63 -0.30 19.92
CA ALA A 267 12.57 -0.71 19.01
C ALA A 267 11.62 0.44 18.63
N LEU A 268 11.27 1.30 19.59
CA LEU A 268 10.41 2.46 19.36
C LEU A 268 11.14 3.53 18.53
N ARG A 269 12.41 3.77 18.86
CA ARG A 269 13.28 4.68 18.11
C ARG A 269 13.48 4.21 16.67
N ALA A 270 13.80 2.94 16.45
CA ALA A 270 13.97 2.38 15.10
C ALA A 270 12.67 2.44 14.28
N TYR A 271 11.51 2.30 14.92
CA TYR A 271 10.22 2.52 14.26
C TYR A 271 10.03 3.99 13.85
N ALA A 272 10.34 4.93 14.75
CA ALA A 272 10.28 6.36 14.47
C ALA A 272 11.26 6.77 13.34
N GLU A 273 12.47 6.21 13.30
CA GLU A 273 13.43 6.41 12.22
C GLU A 273 12.89 5.96 10.85
N ARG A 274 12.21 4.81 10.78
CA ARG A 274 11.52 4.38 9.55
C ARG A 274 10.39 5.34 9.15
N GLN A 275 9.62 5.83 10.12
CA GLN A 275 8.60 6.84 9.84
C GLN A 275 9.20 8.14 9.30
N ALA A 276 10.34 8.58 9.84
CA ALA A 276 11.05 9.75 9.35
C ALA A 276 11.49 9.59 7.89
N ILE A 277 12.03 8.43 7.51
CA ILE A 277 12.46 8.15 6.14
C ILE A 277 11.27 8.15 5.16
N ASN A 278 10.13 7.62 5.59
CA ASN A 278 8.96 7.43 4.72
C ASN A 278 8.09 8.68 4.60
N ALA A 279 8.05 9.52 5.63
CA ALA A 279 7.14 10.66 5.70
C ALA A 279 7.32 11.70 4.57
N PRO A 280 8.54 12.04 4.10
CA PRO A 280 8.72 12.93 2.96
C PRO A 280 8.18 12.34 1.66
N LEU A 281 8.31 11.02 1.46
CA LEU A 281 7.85 10.31 0.27
C LEU A 281 6.31 10.20 0.28
N GLN A 282 5.76 9.65 1.37
CA GLN A 282 4.33 9.46 1.53
C GLN A 282 3.57 10.79 1.58
N GLY A 283 4.11 11.76 2.31
CA GLY A 283 3.52 13.08 2.42
C GLY A 283 3.70 13.92 1.17
N GLY A 284 4.83 13.78 0.47
CA GLY A 284 5.02 14.37 -0.86
C GLY A 284 3.98 13.87 -1.86
N ALA A 285 3.68 12.56 -1.85
CA ALA A 285 2.65 11.99 -2.71
C ALA A 285 1.25 12.56 -2.36
N ALA A 286 0.96 12.68 -1.06
CA ALA A 286 -0.28 13.31 -0.58
C ALA A 286 -0.39 14.78 -1.00
N ASP A 287 0.71 15.54 -0.97
CA ASP A 287 0.75 16.93 -1.41
C ASP A 287 0.50 17.05 -2.92
N ILE A 288 1.08 16.16 -3.73
CA ILE A 288 0.91 16.12 -5.19
C ILE A 288 -0.54 15.83 -5.56
N ILE A 289 -1.13 14.75 -5.02
CA ILE A 289 -2.50 14.38 -5.38
C ILE A 289 -3.50 15.45 -4.93
N LYS A 290 -3.31 16.07 -3.76
CA LYS A 290 -4.15 17.19 -3.32
C LYS A 290 -4.06 18.40 -4.24
N ARG A 291 -2.88 18.73 -4.75
CA ARG A 291 -2.71 19.79 -5.76
C ARG A 291 -3.43 19.45 -7.07
N ALA A 292 -3.41 18.18 -7.50
CA ALA A 292 -4.19 17.73 -8.65
C ALA A 292 -5.69 17.87 -8.40
N MET A 293 -6.18 17.40 -7.24
CA MET A 293 -7.59 17.51 -6.83
C MET A 293 -8.11 18.94 -6.83
N VAL A 294 -7.29 19.92 -6.45
CA VAL A 294 -7.67 21.34 -6.47
C VAL A 294 -7.79 21.89 -7.91
N LYS A 295 -6.96 21.42 -8.84
CA LYS A 295 -6.98 21.87 -10.25
C LYS A 295 -8.08 21.21 -11.08
N LEU A 296 -8.49 19.99 -10.72
CA LEU A 296 -9.41 19.19 -11.51
C LEU A 296 -10.81 19.81 -11.71
N PRO A 297 -11.47 20.41 -10.70
CA PRO A 297 -12.80 21.00 -10.88
C PRO A 297 -12.83 22.11 -11.93
N GLU A 298 -11.86 23.03 -11.89
CA GLU A 298 -11.72 24.11 -12.87
C GLU A 298 -11.40 23.55 -14.26
N ALA A 299 -10.46 22.60 -14.35
CA ALA A 299 -10.11 21.97 -15.62
C ALA A 299 -11.26 21.19 -16.27
N LEU A 300 -12.13 20.56 -15.47
CA LEU A 300 -13.34 19.90 -15.94
C LEU A 300 -14.36 20.91 -16.47
N ALA A 301 -14.59 22.00 -15.74
CA ALA A 301 -15.49 23.07 -16.14
C ALA A 301 -15.04 23.76 -17.44
N ASP A 302 -13.76 24.09 -17.57
CA ASP A 302 -13.19 24.70 -18.77
C ASP A 302 -13.31 23.80 -20.01
N ALA A 303 -13.22 22.48 -19.80
CA ALA A 303 -13.41 21.49 -20.86
C ALA A 303 -14.89 21.20 -21.17
N GLY A 304 -15.83 21.80 -20.42
CA GLY A 304 -17.27 21.55 -20.56
C GLY A 304 -17.71 20.16 -20.11
N LEU A 305 -16.88 19.45 -19.35
CA LEU A 305 -17.13 18.08 -18.87
C LEU A 305 -17.89 18.11 -17.54
N LYS A 306 -18.86 17.21 -17.38
CA LYS A 306 -19.74 17.15 -16.20
C LYS A 306 -19.35 16.06 -15.19
N ALA A 307 -18.19 15.45 -15.40
CA ALA A 307 -17.69 14.39 -14.53
C ALA A 307 -17.54 14.84 -13.07
N ARG A 308 -17.75 13.89 -12.16
CA ARG A 308 -17.60 14.10 -10.71
C ARG A 308 -16.45 13.27 -10.20
N MET A 309 -15.52 13.89 -9.48
CA MET A 309 -14.52 13.16 -8.70
C MET A 309 -15.21 12.58 -7.45
N ILE A 310 -15.25 11.26 -7.32
CA ILE A 310 -16.04 10.55 -6.30
C ILE A 310 -15.18 9.99 -5.16
N LEU A 311 -13.95 9.56 -5.42
CA LEU A 311 -13.06 9.01 -4.39
C LEU A 311 -11.61 9.41 -4.62
N GLN A 312 -10.88 9.52 -3.52
CA GLN A 312 -9.42 9.55 -3.49
C GLN A 312 -8.91 8.35 -2.68
N VAL A 313 -8.10 7.51 -3.30
CA VAL A 313 -7.55 6.29 -2.70
C VAL A 313 -6.05 6.28 -2.87
N HIS A 314 -5.34 6.79 -1.85
CA HIS A 314 -3.88 6.90 -1.84
C HIS A 314 -3.32 7.76 -2.99
N ASP A 315 -2.91 7.16 -4.09
CA ASP A 315 -2.39 7.77 -5.32
C ASP A 315 -3.40 7.73 -6.49
N GLU A 316 -4.56 7.13 -6.28
CA GLU A 316 -5.67 7.01 -7.23
C GLU A 316 -6.75 8.09 -7.00
N LEU A 317 -7.26 8.65 -8.10
CA LEU A 317 -8.51 9.41 -8.16
C LEU A 317 -9.54 8.64 -8.98
N LEU A 318 -10.75 8.54 -8.47
CA LEU A 318 -11.87 7.89 -9.15
C LEU A 318 -12.91 8.95 -9.53
N PHE A 319 -13.38 8.89 -10.78
CA PHE A 319 -14.41 9.77 -11.32
C PHE A 319 -15.61 8.97 -11.81
N GLU A 320 -16.77 9.60 -11.83
CA GLU A 320 -17.98 9.13 -12.49
C GLU A 320 -18.37 10.16 -13.57
N ALA A 321 -18.53 9.72 -14.81
CA ALA A 321 -18.88 10.57 -15.94
C ALA A 321 -19.86 9.86 -16.89
N ALA A 322 -20.58 10.62 -17.71
CA ALA A 322 -21.37 10.04 -18.80
C ALA A 322 -20.48 9.24 -19.75
N ASP A 323 -21.04 8.20 -20.37
CA ASP A 323 -20.28 7.27 -21.22
C ASP A 323 -19.57 7.94 -22.39
N ASP A 324 -20.19 8.96 -22.98
CA ASP A 324 -19.65 9.77 -24.07
C ASP A 324 -18.56 10.75 -23.61
N GLU A 325 -18.50 11.10 -22.32
CA GLU A 325 -17.47 11.95 -21.73
C GLU A 325 -16.27 11.16 -21.17
N ALA A 326 -16.42 9.86 -20.90
CA ALA A 326 -15.47 9.08 -20.10
C ALA A 326 -14.01 9.12 -20.63
N SER A 327 -13.82 9.02 -21.95
CA SER A 327 -12.47 9.11 -22.55
C SER A 327 -11.85 10.49 -22.37
N ALA A 328 -12.63 11.55 -22.57
CA ALA A 328 -12.15 12.93 -22.42
C ALA A 328 -11.77 13.23 -20.97
N VAL A 329 -12.54 12.72 -20.01
CA VAL A 329 -12.24 12.82 -18.57
C VAL A 329 -10.95 12.09 -18.22
N ALA A 330 -10.73 10.89 -18.75
CA ALA A 330 -9.50 10.13 -18.52
C ALA A 330 -8.27 10.88 -19.03
N ASP A 331 -8.32 11.41 -20.25
CA ASP A 331 -7.20 12.17 -20.83
C ASP A 331 -6.94 13.49 -20.08
N LEU A 332 -8.01 14.19 -19.69
CA LEU A 332 -7.91 15.41 -18.89
C LEU A 332 -7.30 15.12 -17.51
N ALA A 333 -7.81 14.11 -16.81
CA ALA A 333 -7.31 13.73 -15.48
C ALA A 333 -5.83 13.34 -15.55
N ARG A 334 -5.44 12.52 -16.55
CA ARG A 334 -4.05 12.15 -16.80
C ARG A 334 -3.17 13.39 -16.93
N ARG A 335 -3.55 14.33 -17.80
CA ARG A 335 -2.79 15.57 -18.03
C ARG A 335 -2.67 16.42 -16.76
N VAL A 336 -3.79 16.73 -16.11
CA VAL A 336 -3.83 17.59 -14.92
C VAL A 336 -3.02 17.01 -13.77
N MET A 337 -3.11 15.70 -13.55
CA MET A 337 -2.34 15.00 -12.52
C MET A 337 -0.83 15.00 -12.85
N GLN A 338 -0.44 14.67 -14.09
CA GLN A 338 0.98 14.71 -14.47
C GLN A 338 1.60 16.11 -14.34
N GLU A 339 0.80 17.16 -14.54
CA GLU A 339 1.20 18.57 -14.45
C GLU A 339 0.91 19.19 -13.07
N ALA A 340 0.51 18.39 -12.07
CA ALA A 340 0.14 18.89 -10.75
C ALA A 340 1.29 19.66 -10.08
N VAL A 341 2.51 19.18 -10.28
CA VAL A 341 3.77 19.78 -9.78
C VAL A 341 4.89 19.62 -10.79
N ARG A 342 5.98 20.37 -10.63
CA ARG A 342 7.25 20.14 -11.34
C ARG A 342 8.28 19.62 -10.34
N ILE A 343 8.76 18.41 -10.56
CA ILE A 343 9.88 17.79 -9.84
C ILE A 343 10.92 17.31 -10.87
N SER A 344 12.07 16.82 -10.41
CA SER A 344 13.19 16.42 -11.29
C SER A 344 12.96 15.12 -12.08
N VAL A 345 11.78 14.53 -11.99
CA VAL A 345 11.38 13.32 -12.73
C VAL A 345 9.95 13.53 -13.27
N PRO A 346 9.62 12.99 -14.45
CA PRO A 346 8.25 13.07 -14.95
C PRO A 346 7.31 12.32 -14.00
N LEU A 347 6.11 12.85 -13.81
CA LEU A 347 5.00 12.10 -13.23
C LEU A 347 4.24 11.43 -14.37
N THR A 348 3.80 10.19 -14.17
CA THR A 348 3.01 9.43 -15.15
C THR A 348 1.75 8.92 -14.48
N VAL A 349 0.65 8.95 -15.20
CA VAL A 349 -0.66 8.51 -14.69
C VAL A 349 -1.24 7.45 -15.62
N GLU A 350 -1.57 6.31 -15.03
CA GLU A 350 -2.31 5.25 -15.70
C GLU A 350 -3.80 5.51 -15.51
N THR A 351 -4.59 5.30 -16.55
CA THR A 351 -6.04 5.50 -16.48
C THR A 351 -6.77 4.30 -17.04
N GLY A 352 -7.88 3.93 -16.42
CA GLY A 352 -8.79 2.93 -16.95
C GLY A 352 -10.24 3.38 -16.84
N ILE A 353 -11.10 2.78 -17.67
CA ILE A 353 -12.52 3.11 -17.76
C ILE A 353 -13.29 1.80 -17.64
N GLY A 354 -14.31 1.79 -16.79
CA GLY A 354 -15.11 0.60 -16.58
C GLY A 354 -16.48 0.89 -15.99
N LYS A 355 -17.40 -0.06 -16.17
CA LYS A 355 -18.74 0.01 -15.56
C LYS A 355 -18.75 -0.23 -14.05
N ASN A 356 -17.64 -0.76 -13.53
CA ASN A 356 -17.40 -0.93 -12.11
C ASN A 356 -15.95 -0.64 -11.79
N TRP A 357 -15.65 -0.41 -10.51
CA TRP A 357 -14.32 0.00 -10.07
C TRP A 357 -13.26 -1.08 -10.36
N GLY A 358 -13.64 -2.35 -10.27
CA GLY A 358 -12.75 -3.46 -10.61
C GLY A 358 -12.42 -3.60 -12.10
N ALA A 359 -13.19 -2.96 -13.00
CA ALA A 359 -12.94 -2.95 -14.44
C ALA A 359 -12.30 -1.63 -14.92
N ALA A 360 -12.42 -0.57 -14.13
CA ALA A 360 -11.75 0.70 -14.38
C ALA A 360 -10.27 0.71 -13.95
N HIS A 361 -9.85 -0.31 -13.20
CA HIS A 361 -8.49 -0.55 -12.75
C HIS A 361 -7.94 -1.75 -13.54
#